data_AF-A0A923K740-F1
#
_entry.id   AF-A0A923K740-F1
#
_cell.length_a   1.000
_cell.length_b   1.000
_cell.length_c   1.000
_cell.angle_alpha   90.00
_cell.angle_beta   90.00
_cell.angle_gamma   90.00
#
_symmetry.space_group_name_H-M   'P 1'
#
loop_
_entity.id
_entity.type
_entity.pdbx_description
1 polymer ?
#
loop_
_entity_poly.entity_id
_entity_poly.type
_entity_poly.pdbx_seq_one_letter_code
_entity_poly.pdbx_strand_id
1 'polypeptide(L)'
;MSVEQEHSTLKVYNDAALRIFTDATVILPKGSKMTVKNVALEAGKSPSSIRKDRDIFIPLIQDIKEMARQMAERQAPGQEKVKDAQQKTKKAKAAAGSYERRYKESLARELMLIRALDEAQRDLRRYEQPFSEHENVYPFPTPKK
;
A
#
# COMPACT_ATOMS: atom_id res chain seq x y z
N MET A 1 16.61 30.54 28.02
CA MET A 1 17.15 29.29 28.58
C MET A 1 16.20 28.84 29.66
N SER A 2 15.18 28.06 29.29
CA SER A 2 14.11 27.66 30.20
C SER A 2 14.57 26.45 30.98
N VAL A 3 14.69 26.65 32.29
CA VAL A 3 15.08 25.64 33.27
C VAL A 3 14.09 24.48 33.19
N GLU A 4 14.59 23.31 32.81
CA GLU A 4 13.84 22.06 32.85
C GLU A 4 13.39 21.82 34.28
N GLN A 5 12.07 21.92 34.50
CA GLN A 5 11.49 21.39 35.73
C GLN A 5 11.63 19.87 35.66
N GLU A 6 12.68 19.34 36.30
CA GLU A 6 12.81 17.90 36.54
C GLU A 6 11.61 17.45 37.38
N HIS A 7 10.56 16.98 36.73
CA HIS A 7 9.50 16.27 37.41
C HIS A 7 10.10 14.96 37.94
N SER A 8 10.20 14.83 39.26
CA SER A 8 10.66 13.61 39.95
C SER A 8 10.00 12.34 39.38
N THR A 9 8.74 12.45 38.95
CA THR A 9 7.98 11.40 38.28
C THR A 9 8.57 10.93 36.94
N LEU A 10 9.12 11.85 36.11
CA LEU A 10 9.71 11.52 34.81
C LEU A 10 11.08 10.86 34.96
N LYS A 11 11.86 11.29 35.96
CA LYS A 11 13.18 10.74 36.24
C LYS A 11 13.15 9.23 36.43
N VAL A 12 12.18 8.72 37.20
CA VAL A 12 12.03 7.26 37.43
C VAL A 12 11.80 6.49 36.11
N TYR A 13 11.03 7.05 35.18
CA TYR A 13 10.79 6.42 33.89
C TYR A 13 11.99 6.54 32.94
N ASN A 14 12.70 7.67 32.97
CA ASN A 14 13.94 7.85 32.21
C ASN A 14 15.01 6.85 32.66
N ASP A 15 15.21 6.69 33.97
CA ASP A 15 16.15 5.71 34.52
C ASP A 15 15.76 4.26 34.16
N ALA A 16 14.45 3.95 34.16
CA ALA A 16 13.95 2.65 33.73
C ALA A 16 14.16 2.42 32.22
N ALA A 17 13.96 3.44 31.39
CA ALA A 17 14.23 3.36 29.96
C ALA A 17 15.73 3.14 29.70
N LEU A 18 16.61 3.84 30.41
CA LEU A 18 18.06 3.65 30.27
C LEU A 18 18.48 2.23 30.66
N ARG A 19 17.92 1.67 31.74
CA ARG A 19 18.17 0.28 32.16
C ARG A 19 17.79 -0.76 31.11
N ILE A 20 16.64 -0.59 30.46
CA ILE A 20 16.23 -1.48 29.35
C ILE A 20 17.18 -1.31 28.17
N PHE A 21 17.60 -0.08 27.87
CA PHE A 21 18.48 0.22 26.75
C PHE A 21 19.89 -0.39 26.90
N THR A 22 20.40 -0.46 28.13
CA THR A 22 21.72 -1.03 28.46
C THR A 22 21.69 -2.50 28.88
N ASP A 23 20.54 -3.15 28.78
CA ASP A 23 20.29 -4.54 29.25
C ASP A 23 20.56 -4.75 30.76
N ALA A 24 20.52 -3.67 31.54
CA ALA A 24 20.63 -3.66 33.00
C ALA A 24 19.24 -3.68 33.67
N THR A 25 18.35 -4.53 33.15
CA THR A 25 16.98 -4.69 33.68
C THR A 25 16.98 -5.33 35.06
N VAL A 26 16.10 -4.84 35.93
CA VAL A 26 15.94 -5.26 37.33
C VAL A 26 14.65 -6.06 37.51
N ILE A 27 13.55 -5.65 36.87
CA ILE A 27 12.23 -6.27 37.00
C ILE A 27 11.92 -7.15 35.79
N LEU A 28 12.16 -6.62 34.59
CA LEU A 28 11.91 -7.35 33.35
C LEU A 28 13.05 -8.33 33.05
N PRO A 29 12.79 -9.39 32.26
CA PRO A 29 13.84 -10.26 31.78
C PRO A 29 14.78 -9.51 30.83
N LYS A 30 16.06 -9.88 30.84
CA LYS A 30 17.08 -9.37 29.92
C LYS A 30 16.67 -9.57 28.46
N GLY A 31 17.00 -8.62 27.60
CA GLY A 31 16.60 -8.61 26.20
C GLY A 31 15.13 -8.22 25.96
N SER A 32 14.42 -7.72 26.98
CA SER A 32 13.05 -7.21 26.80
C SER A 32 12.98 -6.07 25.78
N LYS A 33 11.90 -6.06 24.98
CA LYS A 33 11.68 -5.03 23.97
C LYS A 33 11.49 -3.65 24.61
N MET A 34 12.10 -2.62 24.03
CA MET A 34 11.88 -1.24 24.42
C MET A 34 10.46 -0.79 24.00
N THR A 35 9.54 -0.75 24.96
CA THR A 35 8.17 -0.27 24.77
C THR A 35 7.73 0.54 25.98
N VAL A 36 6.80 1.47 25.79
CA VAL A 36 6.27 2.32 26.88
C VAL A 36 5.74 1.49 28.06
N LYS A 37 5.07 0.36 27.77
CA LYS A 37 4.56 -0.56 28.80
C LYS A 37 5.69 -1.20 29.60
N ASN A 38 6.75 -1.62 28.91
CA ASN A 38 7.91 -2.25 29.54
C ASN A 38 8.69 -1.24 30.38
N VAL A 39 8.83 0.00 29.91
CA VAL A 39 9.44 1.09 30.70
C VAL A 39 8.63 1.35 31.98
N ALA A 40 7.30 1.38 31.89
CA ALA A 40 6.44 1.53 33.06
C ALA A 40 6.57 0.36 34.06
N LEU A 41 6.66 -0.88 33.54
CA LEU A 41 6.86 -2.08 34.36
C LEU A 41 8.23 -2.09 35.05
N GLU A 42 9.30 -1.72 34.33
CA GLU A 42 10.65 -1.62 34.86
C GLU A 42 10.82 -0.49 35.89
N ALA A 43 9.98 0.54 35.79
CA ALA A 43 9.82 1.58 36.81
C ALA A 43 9.00 1.12 38.03
N GLY A 44 8.51 -0.13 38.05
CA GLY A 44 7.67 -0.67 39.12
C GLY A 44 6.25 -0.07 39.14
N LYS A 45 5.76 0.42 38.00
CA LYS A 45 4.44 1.05 37.86
C LYS A 45 3.54 0.20 36.97
N SER A 46 2.25 0.54 36.94
CA SER A 46 1.30 -0.16 36.08
C SER A 46 1.65 0.08 34.60
N PRO A 47 1.41 -0.91 33.70
CA PRO A 47 1.67 -0.75 32.25
C PRO A 47 0.99 0.47 31.60
N SER A 48 -0.09 0.95 32.21
CA SER A 48 -0.90 2.09 31.74
C SER A 48 -0.53 3.42 32.42
N SER A 49 0.51 3.44 33.26
CA SER A 49 0.91 4.63 34.02
C SER A 49 1.49 5.74 33.14
N ILE A 50 2.09 5.40 31.98
CA ILE A 50 2.54 6.36 30.98
C ILE A 50 1.45 6.48 29.91
N ARG A 51 0.63 7.53 30.01
CA ARG A 51 -0.47 7.78 29.05
C ARG A 51 -0.10 8.86 28.03
N LYS A 52 -0.58 8.71 26.80
CA LYS A 52 -0.30 9.61 25.67
C LYS A 52 -1.04 10.94 25.72
N ASP A 53 -2.16 10.98 26.45
CA ASP A 53 -3.02 12.15 26.62
C ASP A 53 -2.47 13.15 27.65
N ARG A 54 -1.39 12.80 28.35
CA ARG A 54 -0.74 13.68 29.32
C ARG A 54 0.50 14.28 28.69
N ASP A 55 0.52 15.61 28.57
CA ASP A 55 1.59 16.34 27.89
C ASP A 55 2.97 16.10 28.52
N ILE A 56 3.02 15.88 29.83
CA ILE A 56 4.25 15.56 30.58
C ILE A 56 4.99 14.32 30.03
N PHE A 57 4.27 13.37 29.44
CA PHE A 57 4.86 12.12 28.92
C PHE A 57 5.15 12.17 27.42
N ILE A 58 4.74 13.23 26.72
CA ILE A 58 4.99 13.34 25.27
C ILE A 58 6.48 13.27 24.95
N PRO A 59 7.38 14.03 25.64
CA PRO A 59 8.81 13.96 25.39
C PRO A 59 9.38 12.57 25.67
N LEU A 60 9.07 12.00 26.85
CA LEU A 60 9.50 10.65 27.24
C LEU A 60 9.07 9.59 26.21
N ILE A 61 7.84 9.66 25.70
CA ILE A 61 7.33 8.70 24.71
C ILE A 61 8.10 8.83 23.38
N GLN A 62 8.55 10.03 23.01
CA GLN A 62 9.40 10.25 21.85
C GLN A 62 10.78 9.61 22.08
N ASP A 63 11.41 9.89 23.21
CA ASP A 63 12.73 9.33 23.56
C ASP A 63 12.71 7.79 23.60
N ILE A 64 11.67 7.19 24.18
CA ILE A 64 11.49 5.73 24.20
C ILE A 64 11.38 5.16 22.77
N LYS A 65 10.69 5.86 21.86
CA LYS A 65 10.60 5.41 20.46
C LYS A 65 11.95 5.50 19.74
N GLU A 66 12.72 6.54 20.01
CA GLU A 66 14.07 6.68 19.44
C GLU A 66 15.02 5.61 19.97
N MET A 67 15.04 5.39 21.28
CA MET A 67 15.80 4.30 21.90
C MET A 67 15.35 2.93 21.37
N ALA A 68 14.05 2.73 21.16
CA ALA A 68 13.53 1.48 20.58
C ALA A 68 14.02 1.26 19.14
N ARG A 69 14.07 2.32 18.32
CA ARG A 69 14.67 2.25 16.97
C ARG A 69 16.15 1.92 17.05
N GLN A 70 16.90 2.61 17.89
CA GLN A 70 18.34 2.36 18.07
C GLN A 70 18.62 0.93 18.57
N MET A 71 17.82 0.39 19.51
CA MET A 71 17.95 -1.01 19.93
C MET A 71 17.61 -1.98 18.80
N ALA A 72 16.58 -1.71 18.01
CA ALA A 72 16.23 -2.55 16.87
C ALA A 72 17.34 -2.56 15.81
N GLU A 73 17.95 -1.40 15.53
CA GLU A 73 19.11 -1.27 14.65
C GLU A 73 20.33 -2.03 15.18
N ARG A 74 20.61 -1.97 16.49
CA ARG A 74 21.70 -2.74 17.13
C ARG A 74 21.47 -4.25 17.05
N GLN A 75 20.24 -4.71 17.28
CA GLN A 75 19.91 -6.13 17.27
C GLN A 75 19.88 -6.72 15.86
N ALA A 76 19.45 -5.94 14.85
CA ALA A 76 19.34 -6.41 13.48
C ALA A 76 19.61 -5.27 12.48
N PRO A 77 20.89 -4.92 12.24
CA PRO A 77 21.23 -3.83 11.34
C PRO A 77 20.72 -4.13 9.93
N GLY A 78 19.94 -3.19 9.38
CA GLY A 78 19.44 -3.27 8.01
C GLY A 78 18.11 -4.01 7.82
N GLN A 79 17.49 -4.61 8.84
CA GLN A 79 16.18 -5.25 8.67
C GLN A 79 15.09 -4.26 8.24
N GLU A 80 15.12 -3.02 8.71
CA GLU A 80 14.17 -1.99 8.30
C GLU A 80 14.35 -1.63 6.82
N LYS A 81 15.61 -1.47 6.37
CA LYS A 81 15.94 -1.27 4.95
C LYS A 81 15.49 -2.42 4.06
N VAL A 82 15.62 -3.67 4.54
CA VAL A 82 15.14 -4.87 3.84
C VAL A 82 13.62 -4.88 3.74
N LYS A 83 12.90 -4.54 4.81
CA LYS A 83 11.42 -4.44 4.79
C LYS A 83 10.94 -3.37 3.82
N ASP A 84 11.59 -2.20 3.83
CA ASP A 84 11.28 -1.11 2.91
C ASP A 84 11.55 -1.50 1.45
N ALA A 85 12.69 -2.15 1.18
CA ALA A 85 13.01 -2.67 -0.13
C ALA A 85 11.97 -3.69 -0.60
N GLN A 86 11.60 -4.66 0.26
CA GLN A 86 10.56 -5.64 -0.05
C GLN A 86 9.21 -4.98 -0.35
N GLN A 87 8.82 -3.95 0.43
CA GLN A 87 7.57 -3.25 0.20
C GLN A 87 7.58 -2.48 -1.13
N LYS A 88 8.70 -1.83 -1.47
CA LYS A 88 8.89 -1.17 -2.77
C LYS A 88 8.82 -2.18 -3.93
N THR A 89 9.50 -3.32 -3.82
CA THR A 89 9.46 -4.38 -4.84
C THR A 89 8.05 -4.94 -5.01
N LYS A 90 7.31 -5.18 -3.92
CA LYS A 90 5.91 -5.64 -4.00
C LYS A 90 5.01 -4.65 -4.73
N LYS A 91 5.14 -3.34 -4.41
CA LYS A 91 4.38 -2.28 -5.10
C LYS A 91 4.72 -2.22 -6.60
N ALA A 92 6.00 -2.26 -6.95
CA ALA A 92 6.45 -2.24 -8.34
C ALA A 92 5.92 -3.46 -9.13
N LYS A 93 5.99 -4.66 -8.53
CA LYS A 93 5.46 -5.88 -9.15
C LYS A 93 3.95 -5.82 -9.37
N ALA A 94 3.19 -5.29 -8.40
CA ALA A 94 1.76 -5.11 -8.53
C ALA A 94 1.39 -4.10 -9.63
N ALA A 95 2.14 -3.00 -9.72
CA ALA A 95 1.96 -2.00 -10.78
C ALA A 95 2.23 -2.61 -12.17
N ALA A 96 3.35 -3.32 -12.32
CA ALA A 96 3.70 -4.00 -13.57
C ALA A 96 2.60 -4.97 -14.03
N GLY A 97 2.10 -5.82 -13.12
CA GLY A 97 1.00 -6.74 -13.44
C GLY A 97 -0.31 -6.03 -13.81
N SER A 98 -0.61 -4.89 -13.18
CA SER A 98 -1.77 -4.06 -13.54
C SER A 98 -1.64 -3.47 -14.95
N TYR A 99 -0.47 -2.96 -15.31
CA TYR A 99 -0.22 -2.42 -16.66
C TYR A 99 -0.28 -3.51 -17.72
N GLU A 100 0.33 -4.67 -17.47
CA GLU A 100 0.27 -5.81 -18.39
C GLU A 100 -1.18 -6.25 -18.63
N ARG A 101 -1.98 -6.34 -17.56
CA ARG A 101 -3.40 -6.70 -17.66
C ARG A 101 -4.17 -5.69 -18.51
N ARG A 102 -4.05 -4.39 -18.20
CA ARG A 102 -4.75 -3.32 -18.94
C ARG A 102 -4.35 -3.28 -20.41
N TYR A 103 -3.08 -3.52 -20.69
CA TYR A 103 -2.56 -3.62 -22.05
C TYR A 103 -3.20 -4.77 -22.82
N LYS A 104 -3.20 -5.99 -22.24
CA LYS A 104 -3.83 -7.17 -22.86
C LYS A 104 -5.34 -6.98 -23.05
N GLU A 105 -6.02 -6.39 -22.08
CA GLU A 105 -7.45 -6.07 -22.18
C GLU A 105 -7.73 -5.05 -23.29
N SER A 106 -6.89 -4.02 -23.46
CA SER A 106 -7.04 -3.06 -24.57
C SER A 106 -6.81 -3.72 -25.93
N LEU A 107 -5.73 -4.49 -26.05
CA LEU A 107 -5.39 -5.20 -27.27
C LEU A 107 -6.51 -6.16 -27.69
N ALA A 108 -7.08 -6.90 -26.74
CA ALA A 108 -8.20 -7.80 -27.00
C ALA A 108 -9.42 -7.03 -27.53
N ARG A 109 -9.78 -5.90 -26.91
CA ARG A 109 -10.88 -5.06 -27.39
C ARG A 109 -10.64 -4.53 -28.80
N GLU A 110 -9.44 -4.04 -29.09
CA GLU A 110 -9.08 -3.53 -30.41
C GLU A 110 -9.19 -4.63 -31.48
N LEU A 111 -8.68 -5.83 -31.21
CA LEU A 111 -8.80 -6.97 -32.13
C LEU A 111 -10.26 -7.36 -32.38
N MET A 112 -11.10 -7.36 -31.34
CA MET A 112 -12.53 -7.63 -31.49
C MET A 112 -13.24 -6.55 -32.31
N LEU A 113 -12.89 -5.27 -32.11
CA LEU A 113 -13.45 -4.15 -32.87
C LEU A 113 -13.06 -4.22 -34.35
N ILE A 114 -11.80 -4.55 -34.68
CA ILE A 114 -11.35 -4.74 -36.06
C ILE A 114 -12.17 -5.85 -36.73
N ARG A 115 -12.36 -6.98 -36.04
CA ARG A 115 -13.15 -8.10 -36.57
C ARG A 115 -14.61 -7.70 -36.79
N ALA A 116 -15.24 -7.06 -35.82
CA ALA A 116 -16.62 -6.60 -35.94
C ALA A 116 -16.79 -5.59 -37.08
N LEU A 117 -15.79 -4.72 -37.30
CA LEU A 117 -15.79 -3.75 -38.39
C LEU A 117 -15.68 -4.45 -39.76
N ASP A 118 -14.81 -5.44 -39.90
CA ASP A 118 -14.71 -6.24 -41.14
C ASP A 118 -16.01 -7.01 -41.41
N GLU A 119 -16.60 -7.63 -40.39
CA GLU A 119 -17.91 -8.31 -40.51
C GLU A 119 -19.00 -7.34 -40.97
N ALA A 120 -19.12 -6.17 -40.34
CA ALA A 120 -20.09 -5.14 -40.73
C ALA A 120 -19.86 -4.60 -42.15
N GLN A 121 -18.60 -4.40 -42.55
CA GLN A 121 -18.27 -3.97 -43.91
C GLN A 121 -18.62 -5.05 -44.96
N ARG A 122 -18.43 -6.33 -44.65
CA ARG A 122 -18.83 -7.43 -45.53
C ARG A 122 -20.35 -7.47 -45.69
N ASP A 123 -21.09 -7.28 -44.60
CA ASP A 123 -22.55 -7.25 -44.65
C ASP A 123 -23.05 -6.05 -45.45
N LEU A 124 -22.47 -4.85 -45.26
CA LEU A 124 -22.79 -3.68 -46.07
C LEU A 124 -22.58 -3.94 -47.57
N ARG A 125 -21.42 -4.51 -47.95
CA ARG A 125 -21.14 -4.90 -49.35
C ARG A 125 -22.14 -5.91 -49.89
N ARG A 126 -22.69 -6.81 -49.07
CA ARG A 126 -23.74 -7.75 -49.50
C ARG A 126 -25.06 -7.04 -49.75
N TYR A 127 -25.43 -6.08 -48.90
CA TYR A 127 -26.70 -5.34 -49.03
C TYR A 127 -26.65 -4.16 -50.01
N GLU A 128 -25.46 -3.74 -50.46
CA GLU A 128 -25.30 -2.79 -51.58
C GLU A 128 -25.45 -3.47 -52.96
N GLN A 129 -25.42 -4.81 -53.02
CA GLN A 129 -25.57 -5.58 -54.26
C GLN A 129 -27.00 -5.82 -54.80
N PRO A 130 -28.15 -5.39 -54.21
CA PRO A 130 -29.46 -5.67 -54.77
C PRO A 130 -29.97 -4.50 -55.61
N PHE A 131 -29.26 -4.13 -56.67
CA PHE A 131 -29.82 -3.31 -57.77
C PHE A 131 -29.23 -3.60 -59.16
N SER A 132 -28.17 -4.41 -59.30
CA SER A 132 -27.61 -4.73 -60.62
C SER A 132 -28.15 -6.02 -61.25
N GLU A 133 -28.93 -6.83 -60.53
CA GLU A 133 -29.41 -8.14 -61.03
C GLU A 133 -30.91 -8.19 -61.37
N HIS A 134 -31.63 -7.06 -61.24
CA HIS A 134 -33.04 -6.97 -61.65
C HIS A 134 -33.21 -6.24 -62.99
N GLU A 135 -32.39 -6.59 -63.98
CA GLU A 135 -32.82 -6.52 -65.40
C GLU A 135 -33.71 -7.73 -65.71
N ASN A 136 -34.88 -7.78 -65.08
CA ASN A 136 -36.02 -8.56 -65.55
C ASN A 136 -37.27 -7.68 -65.45
N VAL A 137 -37.18 -6.51 -66.07
CA VAL A 137 -38.36 -5.72 -66.40
C VAL A 137 -39.03 -6.45 -67.56
N TYR A 138 -40.03 -7.28 -67.26
CA TYR A 138 -40.91 -7.81 -68.29
C TYR A 138 -41.51 -6.64 -69.08
N PRO A 139 -41.35 -6.57 -70.41
CA PRO A 139 -41.98 -5.51 -71.18
C PRO A 139 -43.50 -5.62 -71.01
N PHE A 140 -44.13 -4.49 -70.69
CA PHE A 140 -45.58 -4.40 -70.55
C PHE A 140 -46.23 -4.84 -71.89
N PRO A 141 -47.14 -5.83 -71.89
CA PRO A 141 -47.72 -6.32 -73.13
C PRO A 141 -48.54 -5.20 -73.78
N THR A 142 -48.18 -4.84 -75.02
CA THR A 142 -48.96 -3.89 -75.80
C THR A 142 -50.22 -4.57 -76.33
N PRO A 143 -51.39 -3.92 -76.24
CA PRO A 143 -52.62 -4.50 -76.76
C PRO A 143 -52.54 -4.58 -78.29
N LYS A 144 -52.84 -5.78 -78.84
CA LYS A 144 -52.94 -5.98 -80.29
C LYS A 144 -54.11 -5.16 -80.84
N LYS A 145 -53.83 -4.29 -81.81
CA LYS A 145 -54.83 -3.65 -82.66
C LYS A 145 -55.08 -4.49 -83.90
#